data_AF-A0A2D7WXW3-F1
#
_entry.id   AF-A0A2D7WXW3-F1
#
_cell.length_a   1.000
_cell.length_b   1.000
_cell.length_c   1.000
_cell.angle_alpha   90.00
_cell.angle_beta   90.00
_cell.angle_gamma   90.00
#
_symmetry.space_group_name_H-M   'P 1'
#
loop_
_entity.id
_entity.type
_entity.pdbx_description
1 polymer ?
#
loop_
_entity_poly.entity_id
_entity_poly.type
_entity_poly.pdbx_seq_one_letter_code
_entity_poly.pdbx_strand_id
1 'polypeptide(L)'
;MSEKKFQKDTKFKDYDLDGDGIITDKEIAMEERMIRVRDMDKMADQQRYICWVSSITSIGLILLAMSPLIPDSRIEMVTALLSTYVVANLGIVSVFMGATAWSRAKENGHK
;
A
#
# COMPACT_ATOMS: atom_id res chain seq x y z
N MET A 1 -1.20 -28.22 -34.78
CA MET A 1 -0.43 -27.06 -34.32
C MET A 1 -0.53 -26.00 -35.40
N SER A 2 -1.17 -24.87 -35.12
CA SER A 2 -1.29 -23.75 -36.07
C SER A 2 -0.76 -22.51 -35.34
N GLU A 3 0.41 -22.08 -35.78
CA GLU A 3 1.14 -20.92 -35.29
C GLU A 3 0.35 -19.65 -35.63
N LYS A 4 -0.20 -18.99 -34.62
CA LYS A 4 -0.90 -17.70 -34.80
C LYS A 4 0.15 -16.60 -34.89
N LYS A 5 0.52 -16.21 -36.11
CA LYS A 5 1.36 -15.03 -36.37
C LYS A 5 0.57 -13.76 -36.05
N PHE A 6 0.88 -13.11 -34.93
CA PHE A 6 0.28 -11.84 -34.55
C PHE A 6 0.90 -10.67 -35.35
N GLN A 7 0.04 -9.80 -35.86
CA GLN A 7 0.41 -8.60 -36.61
C GLN A 7 1.02 -7.54 -35.68
N LYS A 8 2.03 -6.85 -36.20
CA LYS A 8 3.04 -5.99 -35.54
C LYS A 8 2.55 -4.72 -34.80
N ASP A 9 1.25 -4.52 -34.55
CA ASP A 9 0.72 -3.20 -34.15
C ASP A 9 -0.28 -3.18 -32.98
N THR A 10 -0.24 -4.17 -32.11
CA THR A 10 -1.16 -4.23 -30.95
C THR A 10 -0.36 -4.41 -29.69
N LYS A 11 -0.29 -3.36 -28.84
CA LYS A 11 -0.18 -3.26 -27.36
C LYS A 11 0.54 -4.33 -26.50
N PHE A 12 1.08 -5.38 -27.11
CA PHE A 12 1.61 -6.60 -26.52
C PHE A 12 3.11 -6.77 -26.84
N LYS A 13 3.71 -5.77 -27.50
CA LYS A 13 5.15 -5.75 -27.79
C LYS A 13 6.01 -5.66 -26.53
N ASP A 14 5.42 -5.20 -25.43
CA ASP A 14 6.05 -5.16 -24.11
C ASP A 14 6.09 -6.54 -23.41
N TYR A 15 5.35 -7.53 -23.93
CA TYR A 15 5.25 -8.91 -23.38
C TYR A 15 6.22 -9.90 -24.05
N ASP A 16 6.94 -9.46 -25.08
CA ASP A 16 7.96 -10.24 -25.80
C ASP A 16 9.31 -10.01 -25.12
N LEU A 17 9.68 -10.92 -24.21
CA LEU A 17 10.82 -10.77 -23.30
C LEU A 17 12.14 -11.20 -23.95
N ASP A 18 12.10 -12.04 -24.98
CA ASP A 18 13.26 -12.51 -25.73
C ASP A 18 13.39 -11.91 -27.16
N GLY A 19 12.37 -11.19 -27.62
CA GLY A 19 12.39 -10.42 -28.86
C GLY A 19 12.21 -11.27 -30.11
N ASP A 20 11.67 -12.47 -29.98
CA ASP A 20 11.48 -13.42 -31.07
C ASP A 20 10.15 -13.23 -31.85
N GLY A 21 9.25 -12.38 -31.34
CA GLY A 21 7.96 -12.06 -31.93
C GLY A 21 6.85 -13.09 -31.66
N ILE A 22 7.06 -14.07 -30.77
CA ILE A 22 6.13 -15.12 -30.37
C ILE A 22 5.96 -15.12 -28.85
N ILE A 23 4.90 -14.47 -28.38
CA ILE A 23 4.55 -14.46 -26.96
C ILE A 23 4.20 -15.87 -26.51
N THR A 24 5.06 -16.45 -25.69
CA THR A 24 4.93 -17.81 -25.14
C THR A 24 4.22 -17.75 -23.79
N ASP A 25 3.41 -18.78 -23.44
CA ASP A 25 2.72 -18.87 -22.14
C ASP A 25 3.66 -18.70 -20.93
N LYS A 26 4.94 -19.04 -21.09
CA LYS A 26 5.99 -18.85 -20.08
C LYS A 26 6.33 -17.37 -19.84
N GLU A 27 6.33 -16.55 -20.89
CA GLU A 27 6.63 -15.12 -20.80
C GLU A 27 5.50 -14.38 -20.10
N ILE A 28 4.24 -14.72 -20.44
CA ILE A 28 3.05 -14.18 -19.77
C ILE A 28 3.08 -14.54 -18.26
N ALA A 29 3.40 -15.78 -17.91
CA ALA A 29 3.51 -16.20 -16.51
C ALA A 29 4.65 -15.51 -15.74
N MET A 30 5.76 -15.22 -16.43
CA MET A 30 6.89 -14.48 -15.86
C MET A 30 6.51 -13.03 -15.59
N GLU A 31 5.81 -12.38 -16.53
CA GLU A 31 5.36 -11.00 -16.37
C GLU A 31 4.29 -10.85 -15.30
N GLU A 32 3.30 -11.74 -15.23
CA GLU A 32 2.32 -11.74 -14.14
C GLU A 32 2.98 -11.83 -12.77
N ARG A 33 4.02 -12.67 -12.64
CA ARG A 33 4.80 -12.77 -11.41
C ARG A 33 5.56 -11.48 -11.11
N MET A 34 6.17 -10.86 -12.12
CA MET A 34 6.88 -9.59 -11.98
C MET A 34 5.95 -8.44 -11.56
N ILE A 35 4.76 -8.35 -12.17
CA ILE A 35 3.73 -7.38 -11.80
C ILE A 35 3.29 -7.59 -10.35
N ARG A 36 3.03 -8.84 -9.95
CA ARG A 36 2.62 -9.16 -8.57
C ARG A 36 3.68 -8.76 -7.56
N VAL A 37 4.95 -9.09 -7.80
CA VAL A 37 6.05 -8.70 -6.91
C VAL A 37 6.15 -7.17 -6.79
N ARG A 38 6.04 -6.45 -7.90
CA ARG A 38 6.07 -4.99 -7.91
C ARG A 38 4.89 -4.38 -7.14
N ASP A 39 3.70 -4.94 -7.27
CA ASP A 39 2.52 -4.45 -6.57
C ASP A 39 2.61 -4.73 -5.06
N MET A 40 3.18 -5.88 -4.67
CA MET A 40 3.48 -6.18 -3.27
C MET A 40 4.45 -5.19 -2.65
N ASP A 41 5.52 -4.83 -3.36
CA ASP A 41 6.50 -3.84 -2.90
C ASP A 41 5.84 -2.46 -2.72
N LYS A 42 5.04 -2.01 -3.70
CA LYS A 42 4.27 -0.77 -3.58
C LYS A 42 3.33 -0.77 -2.38
N MET A 43 2.64 -1.87 -2.11
CA MET A 43 1.77 -1.99 -0.94
C MET A 43 2.56 -1.93 0.38
N ALA A 44 3.74 -2.54 0.44
CA ALA A 44 4.61 -2.47 1.61
C ALA A 44 5.09 -1.03 1.87
N ASP A 45 5.48 -0.31 0.81
CA ASP A 45 5.85 1.10 0.92
C ASP A 45 4.68 1.96 1.38
N GLN A 46 3.48 1.76 0.83
CA GLN A 46 2.28 2.46 1.26
C GLN A 46 1.98 2.23 2.74
N GLN A 47 2.08 1.00 3.24
CA GLN A 47 1.91 0.71 4.67
C GLN A 47 2.93 1.48 5.52
N ARG A 48 4.20 1.49 5.10
CA ARG A 48 5.26 2.23 5.79
C ARG A 48 4.93 3.72 5.85
N TYR A 49 4.47 4.32 4.75
CA TYR A 49 4.04 5.71 4.73
C TYR A 49 2.85 5.97 5.65
N ILE A 50 1.82 5.13 5.65
CA ILE A 50 0.66 5.26 6.52
C ILE A 50 1.09 5.25 8.00
N CYS A 51 1.96 4.31 8.39
CA CYS A 51 2.49 4.23 9.75
C CYS A 51 3.30 5.48 10.13
N TRP A 52 4.18 5.97 9.25
CA TRP A 52 4.98 7.16 9.51
C TRP A 52 4.13 8.41 9.63
N VAL A 53 3.21 8.63 8.71
CA VAL A 53 2.32 9.81 8.73
C VAL A 53 1.45 9.78 9.99
N SER A 54 0.87 8.64 10.35
CA SER A 54 0.09 8.46 11.58
C SER A 54 0.91 8.76 12.83
N SER A 55 2.12 8.20 12.92
CA SER A 55 2.99 8.35 14.08
C SER A 55 3.45 9.80 14.26
N ILE A 56 3.94 10.42 13.17
CA ILE A 56 4.40 11.81 13.19
C ILE A 56 3.25 12.76 13.51
N THR A 57 2.08 12.54 12.92
CA THR A 57 0.91 13.40 13.18
C THR A 57 0.47 13.30 14.64
N SER A 58 0.40 12.09 15.19
CA SER A 58 0.01 11.87 16.60
C SER A 58 1.00 12.50 17.56
N ILE A 59 2.31 12.29 17.34
CA ILE A 59 3.38 12.91 18.14
C ILE A 59 3.32 14.44 18.02
N GLY A 60 3.17 14.97 16.80
CA GLY A 60 3.10 16.41 16.56
C GLY A 60 1.91 17.06 17.25
N LEU A 61 0.75 16.42 17.24
CA LEU A 61 -0.44 16.88 17.96
C LEU A 61 -0.25 16.86 19.48
N ILE A 62 0.42 15.84 20.03
CA ILE A 62 0.75 15.78 21.46
C ILE A 62 1.71 16.90 21.84
N LEU A 63 2.75 17.13 21.06
CA LEU A 63 3.70 18.22 21.28
C LEU A 63 3.03 19.59 21.17
N LEU A 64 2.10 19.76 20.23
CA LEU A 64 1.31 20.98 20.08
C LEU A 64 0.39 21.19 21.30
N ALA A 65 -0.22 20.12 21.82
CA ALA A 65 -1.05 20.18 23.01
C ALA A 65 -0.25 20.56 24.27
N MET A 66 1.01 20.12 24.37
CA MET A 66 1.94 20.48 25.44
C MET A 66 2.64 21.83 25.23
N SER A 67 2.49 22.44 24.05
CA SER A 67 3.13 23.71 23.74
C SER A 67 2.44 24.87 24.49
N PRO A 68 3.18 25.95 24.82
CA PRO A 68 2.61 27.12 25.49
C PRO A 68 1.61 27.91 24.63
N LEU A 69 1.32 27.45 23.40
CA LEU A 69 0.35 28.07 22.49
C LEU A 69 -1.10 27.86 22.97
N ILE A 70 -1.35 26.86 23.82
CA ILE A 70 -2.69 26.53 24.31
C ILE A 70 -2.88 27.12 25.71
N PRO A 71 -3.87 28.02 25.89
CA PRO A 71 -4.16 28.56 27.21
C PRO A 71 -4.76 27.50 28.13
N ASP A 72 -4.48 27.60 29.43
CA ASP A 72 -4.92 26.62 30.45
C ASP A 72 -6.42 26.35 30.43
N SER A 73 -7.22 27.38 30.10
CA SER A 73 -8.68 27.28 29.98
C SER A 73 -9.17 26.33 28.86
N ARG A 74 -8.30 25.95 27.93
CA ARG A 74 -8.62 25.06 26.80
C ARG A 74 -7.92 23.71 26.88
N ILE A 75 -7.05 23.48 27.87
CA ILE A 75 -6.27 22.23 27.99
C ILE A 75 -7.16 21.01 28.09
N GLU A 76 -8.21 21.04 28.92
CA GLU A 76 -9.10 19.89 29.12
C GLU A 76 -9.84 19.52 27.82
N MET A 77 -10.39 20.53 27.13
CA MET A 77 -11.06 20.36 25.85
C MET A 77 -10.11 19.82 24.78
N VAL A 78 -8.90 20.38 24.67
CA VAL A 78 -7.90 19.95 23.70
C VAL A 78 -7.46 18.52 23.97
N THR A 79 -7.20 18.17 25.23
CA THR A 79 -6.76 16.82 25.63
C THR A 79 -7.82 15.76 25.31
N ALA A 80 -9.09 16.06 25.57
CA ALA A 80 -10.21 15.17 25.22
C ALA A 80 -10.33 14.94 23.70
N LEU A 81 -10.20 16.00 22.90
CA LEU A 81 -10.20 15.91 21.44
C LEU A 81 -9.00 15.14 20.92
N LEU A 82 -7.81 15.39 21.46
CA LEU A 82 -6.56 14.73 21.08
C LEU A 82 -6.62 13.23 21.34
N SER A 83 -7.10 12.83 22.53
CA SER A 83 -7.24 11.42 22.90
C SER A 83 -8.17 10.69 21.93
N THR A 84 -9.31 11.30 21.61
CA THR A 84 -10.27 10.75 20.64
C THR A 84 -9.67 10.64 19.25
N TYR A 85 -8.92 11.66 18.81
CA TYR A 85 -8.23 11.66 17.53
C TYR A 85 -7.19 10.53 17.44
N VAL A 86 -6.35 10.37 18.47
CA VAL A 86 -5.29 9.33 18.49
C VAL A 86 -5.91 7.94 18.42
N VAL A 87 -7.00 7.69 19.16
CA VAL A 87 -7.73 6.41 19.11
C VAL A 87 -8.34 6.18 17.72
N ALA A 88 -8.96 7.19 17.12
CA ALA A 88 -9.51 7.09 15.77
C ALA A 88 -8.41 6.84 14.72
N ASN A 89 -7.27 7.52 14.83
CA ASN A 89 -6.13 7.36 13.94
C ASN A 89 -5.55 5.95 14.03
N LEU A 90 -5.38 5.42 15.25
CA LEU A 90 -4.99 4.03 15.49
C LEU A 90 -5.99 3.04 14.86
N GLY A 91 -7.30 3.31 15.01
CA GLY A 91 -8.36 2.51 14.40
C GLY A 91 -8.20 2.41 12.87
N ILE A 92 -8.04 3.55 12.19
CA ILE A 92 -7.83 3.58 10.74
C ILE A 92 -6.60 2.76 10.35
N VAL A 93 -5.44 3.00 10.98
CA VAL A 93 -4.19 2.29 10.66
C VAL A 93 -4.34 0.79 10.89
N SER A 94 -4.95 0.38 12.01
CA SER A 94 -5.15 -1.04 12.34
C SER A 94 -6.04 -1.75 11.31
N VAL A 95 -7.11 -1.11 10.84
CA VAL A 95 -8.00 -1.67 9.81
C VAL A 95 -7.27 -1.82 8.48
N PHE A 96 -6.53 -0.81 8.04
CA PHE A 96 -5.79 -0.89 6.77
C PHE A 96 -4.67 -1.93 6.81
N MET A 97 -3.89 -1.97 7.89
CA MET A 97 -2.83 -2.97 8.07
C MET A 97 -3.41 -4.37 8.20
N GLY A 98 -4.49 -4.53 8.97
CA GLY A 98 -5.20 -5.80 9.15
C GLY A 98 -5.80 -6.33 7.85
N ALA A 99 -6.51 -5.49 7.10
CA ALA A 99 -7.07 -5.85 5.80
C ALA A 99 -5.98 -6.27 4.80
N THR A 100 -4.86 -5.55 4.78
CA THR A 100 -3.75 -5.92 3.89
C THR A 100 -3.06 -7.22 4.33
N ALA A 101 -2.88 -7.44 5.63
CA ALA A 101 -2.33 -8.69 6.16
C ALA A 101 -3.24 -9.88 5.84
N TRP A 102 -4.56 -9.70 5.95
CA TRP A 102 -5.56 -10.69 5.56
C TRP A 102 -5.48 -11.03 4.07
N SER A 103 -5.43 -10.01 3.20
CA SER A 103 -5.29 -10.21 1.75
C SER A 103 -4.02 -10.99 1.41
N ARG A 104 -2.88 -10.66 2.04
CA ARG A 104 -1.61 -11.38 1.89
C ARG A 104 -1.69 -12.82 2.39
N ALA A 105 -2.35 -13.07 3.53
CA ALA A 105 -2.54 -14.41 4.07
C ALA A 105 -3.36 -15.28 3.11
N LYS A 106 -4.42 -14.71 2.51
CA LYS A 106 -5.26 -15.41 1.53
C LYS A 106 -4.50 -15.76 0.25
N GLU A 107 -3.69 -14.86 -0.28
CA GLU A 107 -2.86 -15.15 -1.47
C GLU A 107 -1.82 -16.26 -1.22
N ASN A 108 -1.22 -16.29 -0.03
CA ASN A 108 -0.21 -17.29 0.32
C ASN A 108 -0.79 -18.67 0.65
N GLY A 109 -2.07 -18.73 1.07
CA GLY A 109 -2.77 -19.98 1.43
C GLY A 109 -3.36 -20.77 0.25
N HIS A 110 -3.28 -20.24 -0.97
CA HIS A 110 -3.68 -20.94 -2.22
C HIS A 110 -2.47 -21.64 -2.89
N LYS A 111 -1.54 -22.17 -2.11
CA LYS A 111 -0.46 -23.04 -2.57
C LYS A 111 -0.73 -24.49 -2.18
#